data_AF-A0A7V4STR2-F1
#
_entry.id   AF-A0A7V4STR2-F1
#
_cell.length_a   1.000
_cell.length_b   1.000
_cell.length_c   1.000
_cell.angle_alpha   90.00
_cell.angle_beta   90.00
_cell.angle_gamma   90.00
#
_symmetry.space_group_name_H-M   'P 1'
#
loop_
_entity.id
_entity.type
_entity.pdbx_description
1 polymer ?
#
loop_
_entity_poly.entity_id
_entity_poly.type
_entity_poly.pdbx_seq_one_letter_code
_entity_poly.pdbx_strand_id
1 'polypeptide(L)'
;GYLIHRLSAVTRSTALALVLSAAIFSIGHGYEGSAGMATVGTMGLIFGLVYLWRKSLIAPITLHFLQDFIGIVLIPLLAYK
;
A
#
# COMPACT_ATOMS: atom_id res chain seq x y z
N GLY A 1 -0.56 15.08 9.07
CA GLY A 1 -0.65 15.06 7.60
C GLY A 1 0.07 13.83 7.09
N TYR A 2 -0.53 13.11 6.12
CA TYR A 2 -0.03 11.84 5.59
C TYR A 2 1.37 11.95 4.98
N LEU A 3 2.11 10.83 4.98
CA LEU A 3 3.51 10.77 4.54
C LEU A 3 3.71 11.32 3.13
N ILE A 4 2.80 11.00 2.19
CA ILE A 4 2.85 11.51 0.82
C ILE A 4 2.78 13.05 0.75
N HIS A 5 2.06 13.71 1.65
CA HIS A 5 2.02 15.18 1.71
C HIS A 5 3.30 15.76 2.29
N ARG A 6 3.88 15.12 3.32
CA ARG A 6 5.15 15.55 3.91
C ARG A 6 6.28 15.44 2.90
N LEU A 7 6.38 14.30 2.23
CA LEU A 7 7.37 14.07 1.19
C LEU A 7 7.14 15.00 0.00
N SER A 8 5.90 15.21 -0.44
CA SER A 8 5.61 16.14 -1.53
C SER A 8 6.00 17.58 -1.21
N ALA A 9 5.92 18.01 0.05
CA ALA A 9 6.36 19.35 0.47
C ALA A 9 7.89 19.50 0.41
N VAL A 10 8.63 18.44 0.71
CA VAL A 10 10.10 18.43 0.68
C VAL A 10 10.64 18.25 -0.74
N THR A 11 10.12 17.26 -1.48
CA THR A 11 10.60 16.91 -2.82
C THR A 11 10.03 17.81 -3.92
N ARG A 12 8.94 18.54 -3.62
CA ARG A 12 8.14 19.28 -4.61
C ARG A 12 7.63 18.42 -5.77
N SER A 13 7.53 17.10 -5.56
CA SER A 13 7.09 16.14 -6.57
C SER A 13 6.17 15.10 -5.96
N THR A 14 4.92 15.08 -6.39
CA THR A 14 3.93 14.09 -5.95
C THR A 14 4.30 12.68 -6.40
N ALA A 15 4.88 12.52 -7.59
CA ALA A 15 5.34 11.23 -8.10
C ALA A 15 6.48 10.67 -7.23
N LEU A 16 7.48 11.48 -6.92
CA LEU A 16 8.58 11.05 -6.04
C LEU A 16 8.08 10.77 -4.62
N ALA A 17 7.16 11.59 -4.10
CA ALA A 17 6.55 11.37 -2.80
C ALA A 17 5.77 10.05 -2.72
N LEU A 18 5.06 9.67 -3.79
CA LEU A 18 4.38 8.39 -3.91
C LEU A 18 5.37 7.22 -3.88
N VAL A 19 6.40 7.27 -4.72
CA VAL A 19 7.42 6.20 -4.81
C VAL A 19 8.14 6.02 -3.47
N LEU A 20 8.56 7.11 -2.84
CA LEU A 20 9.21 7.07 -1.53
C LEU A 20 8.27 6.57 -0.43
N SER A 21 7.00 6.98 -0.45
CA SER A 21 6.01 6.46 0.53
C SER A 21 5.82 4.96 0.39
N ALA A 22 5.71 4.45 -0.84
CA ALA A 22 5.56 3.02 -1.10
C ALA A 22 6.82 2.22 -0.73
N ALA A 23 8.01 2.78 -1.00
CA ALA A 23 9.29 2.16 -0.62
C ALA A 23 9.44 2.05 0.91
N ILE A 24 9.16 3.13 1.64
CA ILE A 24 9.21 3.13 3.12
C ILE A 24 8.21 2.13 3.69
N PHE A 25 7.00 2.07 3.13
CA PHE A 25 5.99 1.10 3.53
C PHE A 25 6.46 -0.34 3.29
N SER A 26 6.95 -0.65 2.08
CA SER A 26 7.51 -1.97 1.72
C SER A 26 8.64 -2.43 2.65
N ILE A 27 9.53 -1.52 3.05
CA ILE A 27 10.62 -1.84 3.99
C ILE A 27 10.08 -2.31 5.35
N GLY A 28 8.95 -1.76 5.81
CA GLY A 28 8.26 -2.20 7.02
C GLY A 28 7.77 -3.65 6.97
N HIS A 29 7.68 -4.23 5.78
CA HIS A 29 7.27 -5.62 5.55
C HIS A 29 8.46 -6.56 5.30
N GLY A 30 9.66 -6.21 5.78
CA GLY A 30 10.86 -7.04 5.66
C GLY A 30 10.72 -8.48 6.18
N TYR A 31 9.81 -8.70 7.13
CA TYR A 31 9.53 -10.02 7.69
C TYR A 31 8.84 -10.98 6.71
N GLU A 32 8.30 -10.50 5.59
CA GLU A 32 7.68 -11.32 4.54
C GLU A 32 8.70 -11.84 3.50
N GLY A 33 9.99 -11.53 3.70
CA GLY A 33 11.06 -11.83 2.74
C GLY A 33 11.01 -10.94 1.50
N SER A 34 12.01 -11.07 0.62
CA SER A 34 12.17 -10.17 -0.54
C SER A 34 10.98 -10.20 -1.51
N ALA A 35 10.38 -11.36 -1.74
CA ALA A 35 9.20 -11.51 -2.59
C ALA A 35 7.95 -10.84 -1.98
N GLY A 36 7.74 -11.00 -0.66
CA GLY A 36 6.66 -10.33 0.06
C GLY A 36 6.83 -8.81 0.04
N MET A 37 8.02 -8.32 0.38
CA MET A 37 8.37 -6.89 0.29
C MET A 37 8.10 -6.30 -1.10
N ALA A 38 8.50 -7.00 -2.17
CA ALA A 38 8.27 -6.56 -3.54
C ALA A 38 6.75 -6.46 -3.84
N THR A 39 5.99 -7.48 -3.44
CA THR A 39 4.53 -7.52 -3.59
C THR A 39 3.86 -6.36 -2.84
N VAL A 40 4.21 -6.16 -1.56
CA VAL A 40 3.71 -5.06 -0.74
C VAL A 40 4.09 -3.70 -1.33
N GLY A 41 5.31 -3.54 -1.85
CA GLY A 41 5.74 -2.30 -2.51
C GLY A 41 4.90 -1.97 -3.74
N THR A 42 4.64 -2.97 -4.59
CA THR A 42 3.73 -2.81 -5.74
C THR A 42 2.31 -2.45 -5.30
N MET A 43 1.77 -3.12 -4.28
CA MET A 43 0.43 -2.80 -3.75
C MET A 43 0.38 -1.40 -3.13
N GLY A 44 1.42 -0.99 -2.40
CA GLY A 44 1.55 0.36 -1.85
C GLY A 44 1.54 1.45 -2.95
N LEU A 45 2.20 1.19 -4.08
CA LEU A 45 2.13 2.07 -5.26
C LEU A 45 0.70 2.15 -5.81
N ILE A 46 0.03 1.01 -5.98
CA ILE A 46 -1.36 0.95 -6.48
C ILE A 46 -2.30 1.72 -5.56
N PHE A 47 -2.25 1.48 -4.25
CA PHE A 47 -3.08 2.18 -3.26
C PHE A 47 -2.80 3.68 -3.26
N GLY A 48 -1.53 4.08 -3.35
CA GLY A 48 -1.17 5.49 -3.45
C GLY A 48 -1.65 6.14 -4.75
N LEU A 49 -1.64 5.44 -5.88
CA LEU A 49 -2.24 5.93 -7.13
C LEU A 49 -3.76 6.08 -7.00
N VAL A 50 -4.44 5.10 -6.40
CA VAL A 50 -5.89 5.19 -6.13
C VAL A 50 -6.20 6.36 -5.20
N TYR A 51 -5.39 6.58 -4.16
CA TYR A 51 -5.51 7.74 -3.29
C TYR A 51 -5.44 9.06 -4.07
N LEU A 52 -4.41 9.22 -4.92
CA LEU A 52 -4.23 10.43 -5.72
C LEU A 52 -5.36 10.65 -6.74
N TRP A 53 -5.84 9.56 -7.34
CA TRP A 53 -6.96 9.60 -8.28
C TRP A 53 -8.28 9.95 -7.59
N ARG A 54 -8.63 9.25 -6.52
CA ARG A 54 -9.91 9.37 -5.83
C ARG A 54 -9.96 10.53 -4.85
N LYS A 55 -8.80 11.08 -4.47
CA LYS A 55 -8.64 12.11 -3.43
C LYS A 55 -9.37 11.75 -2.13
N SER A 56 -9.38 10.46 -1.80
CA SER A 56 -10.12 9.88 -0.68
C SER A 56 -9.29 8.78 -0.06
N LEU A 57 -9.26 8.75 1.27
CA LEU A 57 -8.61 7.68 2.03
C LEU A 57 -9.48 6.43 2.12
N ILE A 58 -10.80 6.59 2.05
CA ILE A 58 -11.73 5.46 2.18
C ILE A 58 -11.49 4.46 1.05
N ALA A 59 -11.27 4.94 -0.19
CA ALA A 59 -11.02 4.06 -1.33
C ALA A 59 -9.83 3.11 -1.14
N PRO A 60 -8.58 3.58 -0.90
CA PRO A 60 -7.45 2.69 -0.66
C PRO A 60 -7.56 1.89 0.65
N ILE A 61 -8.19 2.42 1.70
CA ILE A 61 -8.42 1.66 2.94
C ILE A 61 -9.34 0.45 2.68
N THR A 62 -10.43 0.65 1.93
CA THR A 62 -11.32 -0.46 1.57
C THR A 62 -10.61 -1.48 0.69
N LEU A 63 -9.80 -1.04 -0.29
CA LEU A 63 -9.02 -1.96 -1.12
C LEU A 63 -8.02 -2.78 -0.31
N HIS A 64 -7.28 -2.13 0.59
CA HIS A 64 -6.34 -2.80 1.49
C HIS A 64 -7.06 -3.83 2.37
N PHE A 65 -8.16 -3.42 3.02
CA PHE A 65 -8.98 -4.33 3.82
C PHE A 65 -9.44 -5.55 3.02
N LEU A 66 -9.96 -5.35 1.80
CA LEU A 66 -10.42 -6.45 0.96
C LEU A 66 -9.28 -7.39 0.57
N GLN A 67 -8.11 -6.85 0.23
CA GLN A 67 -6.94 -7.66 -0.09
C GLN A 67 -6.53 -8.56 1.09
N ASP A 68 -6.38 -7.97 2.27
CA ASP A 68 -5.98 -8.70 3.48
C ASP A 68 -7.05 -9.70 3.90
N PHE A 69 -8.31 -9.28 3.91
CA PHE A 69 -9.42 -10.14 4.29
C PHE A 69 -9.54 -11.35 3.35
N ILE A 70 -9.41 -11.14 2.05
CA ILE A 70 -9.48 -12.23 1.08
C ILE A 70 -8.28 -13.16 1.23
N GLY A 71 -7.07 -12.62 1.26
CA GLY A 71 -5.82 -13.40 1.27
C GLY A 71 -5.54 -14.13 2.57
N ILE A 72 -5.85 -13.51 3.71
CA ILE A 72 -5.49 -14.02 5.05
C ILE A 72 -6.67 -14.75 5.71
N VAL A 73 -7.91 -14.34 5.44
CA VAL A 73 -9.09 -14.89 6.12
C VAL A 73 -9.92 -15.77 5.20
N LEU A 74 -10.45 -15.22 4.11
CA LEU A 74 -11.45 -15.90 3.28
C LEU A 74 -10.90 -17.12 2.57
N ILE A 75 -9.79 -16.99 1.84
CA ILE A 75 -9.19 -18.10 1.09
C ILE A 75 -8.77 -19.23 2.03
N PRO A 76 -7.99 -18.97 3.10
CA PRO A 76 -7.66 -20.02 4.06
C PRO A 76 -8.90 -20.70 4.66
N LEU A 77 -9.89 -19.94 5.11
CA LEU A 77 -11.12 -20.49 5.69
C LEU A 77 -11.87 -21.43 4.74
N LEU A 78 -11.87 -21.13 3.43
CA LEU A 78 -12.48 -21.97 2.42
C LEU A 78 -11.62 -23.20 2.08
N ALA A 79 -10.30 -23.08 2.13
CA ALA A 79 -9.37 -24.18 1.83
C ALA A 79 -9.27 -25.23 2.96
N TYR A 80 -9.64 -24.86 4.19
CA TYR A 80 -9.72 -25.78 5.34
C TYR A 80 -11.07 -26.50 5.48
N LYS A 81 -12.01 -26.30 4.55
CA LYS A 81 -13.24 -27.10 4.44
C LYS A 81 -13.04 -28.28 3.49
#